data_AF-A0A653UFQ4-F1
#
_entry.id   AF-A0A653UFQ4-F1
#
_cell.length_a   1.000
_cell.length_b   1.000
_cell.length_c   1.000
_cell.angle_alpha   90.00
_cell.angle_beta   90.00
_cell.angle_gamma   90.00
#
_symmetry.space_group_name_H-M   'P 1'
#
loop_
_entity.id
_entity.type
_entity.pdbx_description
1 polymer ?
#
loop_
_entity_poly.entity_id
_entity_poly.type
_entity_poly.pdbx_seq_one_letter_code
_entity_poly.pdbx_strand_id
1 'polypeptide(L)' 'MNKLRYCILALPLLLAGCLEVDQHPEWLRGEYAGKEDNRHFQTRFHNDRLAWSATIQNRGMKQNEYNRANP' A
#
# COMPACT_ATOMS: atom_id res chain seq x y z
N MET A 1 -29.89 -27.15 24.86
CA MET A 1 -29.47 -27.03 23.45
C MET A 1 -29.68 -25.63 22.85
N ASN A 2 -30.72 -24.87 23.22
CA ASN A 2 -31.01 -23.57 22.58
C ASN A 2 -29.97 -22.47 22.86
N LYS A 3 -29.40 -22.42 24.08
CA LYS A 3 -28.39 -21.41 24.46
C LYS A 3 -27.12 -21.48 23.59
N LEU A 4 -26.68 -22.69 23.23
CA LEU A 4 -25.50 -22.91 22.39
C LEU A 4 -25.69 -22.35 20.97
N ARG A 5 -26.90 -22.46 20.41
CA ARG A 5 -27.23 -21.92 19.09
C ARG A 5 -27.16 -20.39 19.06
N TYR A 6 -27.64 -19.73 20.12
CA TYR A 6 -27.55 -18.27 20.24
C TYR A 6 -26.09 -17.79 20.36
N CYS A 7 -25.24 -18.51 21.10
CA CYS A 7 -23.82 -18.17 21.19
C CYS A 7 -23.10 -18.29 19.83
N ILE A 8 -23.41 -19.32 19.04
CA ILE A 8 -22.80 -19.50 17.71
C ILE A 8 -23.23 -18.39 16.75
N LEU A 9 -24.50 -17.97 16.80
CA LEU A 9 -25.01 -16.89 15.95
C LEU A 9 -24.50 -15.51 16.36
N ALA A 10 -24.19 -15.28 17.64
CA ALA A 10 -23.67 -14.01 18.13
C ALA A 10 -22.18 -13.81 17.85
N LEU A 11 -21.41 -14.88 17.66
CA LEU A 11 -19.96 -14.83 17.44
C LEU A 11 -19.53 -13.97 16.23
N PRO A 12 -20.07 -14.11 15.01
CA PRO A 12 -19.65 -13.30 13.86
C PRO A 12 -19.99 -11.81 14.03
N LEU A 13 -21.08 -11.47 14.74
CA LEU A 13 -21.46 -10.09 15.03
C LEU A 13 -20.45 -9.42 15.97
N LEU A 14 -19.87 -10.18 16.90
CA LEU A 14 -18.82 -9.69 17.81
C LEU A 14 -17.48 -9.54 17.10
N LEU A 15 -17.16 -10.40 16.12
CA LEU A 15 -15.91 -10.30 15.35
C LEU A 15 -15.94 -9.17 14.30
N ALA A 16 -17.12 -8.82 13.78
CA ALA A 16 -17.25 -7.77 12.76
C ALA A 16 -16.80 -6.38 13.26
N GLY A 17 -17.00 -6.07 14.56
CA GLY A 17 -16.60 -4.80 15.15
C GLY A 17 -15.09 -4.66 15.45
N CYS A 18 -14.30 -5.73 15.37
CA CYS A 18 -12.86 -5.67 15.65
C CYS A 18 -12.04 -5.03 14.53
N LEU A 19 -12.64 -4.72 13.37
CA LEU A 19 -11.96 -4.11 12.22
C LEU A 19 -12.30 -2.62 12.02
N GLU A 20 -13.12 -2.02 12.89
CA GLU A 20 -13.51 -0.61 12.84
C GLU A 20 -12.47 0.33 13.50
N VAL A 21 -11.19 0.07 13.26
CA VAL A 21 -10.11 1.02 13.58
C VAL A 21 -9.84 1.87 12.36
N ASP A 22 -9.61 3.17 12.56
CA ASP A 22 -9.15 4.07 11.50
C ASP A 22 -7.88 3.49 10.87
N GLN A 23 -8.02 2.99 9.64
CA GLN A 23 -6.95 2.31 8.91
C GLN A 23 -5.93 3.30 8.31
N HIS A 24 -6.19 4.60 8.44
CA HIS A 24 -5.28 5.64 8.01
C HIS A 24 -4.57 6.28 9.19
N PRO A 25 -3.25 6.55 9.08
CA PRO A 25 -2.56 7.34 10.08
C PRO A 25 -3.22 8.72 10.21
N GLU A 26 -3.33 9.22 11.44
CA GLU A 26 -3.86 10.55 11.70
C GLU A 26 -3.01 11.61 10.98
N TRP A 27 -3.67 12.67 10.49
CA TRP A 27 -2.98 13.82 9.92
C TRP A 27 -2.59 14.77 11.05
N LEU A 28 -1.30 14.74 11.43
CA LEU A 28 -0.76 15.52 12.53
C LEU A 28 0.33 16.46 12.00
N ARG A 29 0.27 17.74 12.37
CA ARG A 29 1.31 18.74 12.03
C ARG A 29 1.58 18.92 10.53
N GLY A 30 0.58 18.70 9.67
CA GLY A 30 0.72 18.88 8.22
C GLY A 30 1.28 17.67 7.48
N GLU A 31 1.38 16.52 8.15
CA GLU A 31 1.83 15.26 7.57
C GLU A 31 0.99 14.08 8.09
N TYR A 32 0.97 12.98 7.35
CA TYR A 32 0.45 11.72 7.87
C TYR A 32 1.41 11.20 8.95
N ALA A 33 0.89 10.84 10.12
CA ALA A 33 1.65 10.26 11.23
C ALA A 33 2.06 8.79 10.97
N GLY A 34 2.50 8.49 9.74
CA GLY A 34 2.98 7.19 9.31
C GLY A 34 4.50 7.06 9.46
N LYS A 35 4.99 5.82 9.40
CA LYS A 35 6.42 5.57 9.22
C LYS A 35 6.86 6.08 7.84
N GLU A 36 8.01 6.73 7.75
CA GLU A 36 8.55 7.13 6.45
C GLU A 36 8.85 5.89 5.59
N ASP A 37 8.25 5.85 4.40
CA ASP A 37 8.45 4.77 3.46
C ASP A 37 9.82 4.91 2.78
N ASN A 38 10.57 3.82 2.79
CA ASN A 38 11.83 3.78 2.06
C ASN A 38 11.57 3.93 0.56
N ARG A 39 12.21 4.92 -0.05
CA ARG A 39 12.17 5.16 -1.49
C ARG A 39 12.90 4.02 -2.22
N HIS A 40 12.50 3.72 -3.45
CA HIS A 40 13.12 2.64 -4.22
C HIS A 40 14.63 2.79 -4.40
N PHE A 41 15.15 4.03 -4.52
CA PHE A 41 16.59 4.24 -4.63
C PHE A 41 17.36 3.85 -3.36
N GLN A 42 16.73 3.94 -2.19
CA GLN A 42 17.34 3.56 -0.91
C GLN A 42 17.46 2.04 -0.78
N THR A 43 16.43 1.30 -1.21
CA THR A 43 16.35 -0.16 -1.00
C THR A 43 16.89 -1.00 -2.16
N ARG A 44 16.72 -0.54 -3.40
CA ARG A 44 17.06 -1.31 -4.61
C ARG A 44 18.26 -0.79 -5.38
N PHE A 45 18.65 0.46 -5.12
CA PHE A 45 19.77 1.12 -5.80
C PHE A 45 20.85 1.58 -4.83
N HIS A 46 20.82 1.14 -3.56
CA HIS A 46 21.86 1.45 -2.56
C HIS A 46 22.20 2.95 -2.44
N ASN A 47 21.18 3.80 -2.49
CA ASN A 47 21.27 5.27 -2.51
C ASN A 47 21.80 5.90 -3.82
N ASP A 48 22.03 5.12 -4.88
CA ASP A 48 22.35 5.64 -6.20
C ASP A 48 21.09 6.20 -6.89
N ARG A 49 20.97 7.52 -6.86
CA ARG A 49 19.84 8.24 -7.47
C ARG A 49 19.94 8.30 -8.99
N LEU A 50 21.14 8.21 -9.57
CA LEU A 50 21.34 8.26 -11.02
C LEU A 50 20.97 6.92 -11.65
N ALA A 51 21.39 5.80 -11.05
CA ALA A 51 20.97 4.48 -11.52
C ALA A 51 19.44 4.30 -11.41
N TRP A 52 18.84 4.81 -10.33
CA TRP A 52 17.38 4.81 -10.18
C TRP A 52 16.70 5.64 -11.27
N SER A 53 17.16 6.87 -11.54
CA SER A 53 16.53 7.75 -12.54
C SER A 53 16.63 7.15 -13.95
N ALA A 54 17.78 6.60 -14.32
CA ALA A 54 17.99 5.90 -15.59
C ALA A 54 17.02 4.72 -15.75
N THR A 55 16.77 3.97 -14.67
CA THR A 55 15.82 2.85 -14.68
C THR A 55 14.38 3.31 -14.92
N ILE A 56 13.96 4.41 -14.27
CA ILE A 56 12.62 4.98 -14.47
C ILE A 56 12.44 5.47 -15.91
N GLN A 57 13.44 6.17 -16.47
CA GLN A 57 13.40 6.63 -17.86
C GLN A 57 13.33 5.46 -18.85
N ASN A 58 14.17 4.44 -18.67
CA ASN A 58 14.18 3.24 -19.49
C ASN A 58 12.82 2.52 -19.46
N ARG A 59 12.23 2.38 -18.27
CA ARG A 59 10.87 1.83 -18.13
C ARG A 59 9.85 2.67 -18.90
N GLY A 60 9.89 4.00 -18.76
CA GLY A 60 8.98 4.90 -19.47
C GLY A 60 9.06 4.74 -20.99
N MET A 61 10.29 4.67 -21.54
CA MET A 61 10.49 4.46 -22.98
C MET A 61 9.94 3.12 -23.46
N LYS A 62 10.11 2.05 -22.68
CA LYS A 62 9.62 0.70 -23.02
C LYS A 62 8.11 0.53 -22.86
N GLN A 63 7.49 1.30 -21.98
CA GLN A 63 6.04 1.31 -21.77
C GLN A 63 5.31 2.31 -22.67
N ASN A 64 6.04 3.10 -23.46
CA ASN A 64 5.44 4.04 -24.38
C ASN A 64 4.82 3.29 -25.57
N GLU A 65 3.49 3.17 -25.56
CA GLU A 65 2.72 2.52 -26.62
C GLU A 65 2.88 3.22 -27.98
N TYR A 66 3.16 4.53 -28.03
CA TYR A 66 3.46 5.24 -29.28
C TYR A 66 4.70 4.68 -29.97
N ASN A 67 5.79 4.46 -29.20
CA ASN A 67 7.01 3.85 -29.72
C ASN A 67 6.82 2.35 -30.04
N ARG A 68 5.90 1.69 -29.35
CA ARG A 68 5.62 0.26 -29.52
C ARG A 68 4.74 -0.03 -30.74
N ALA A 69 3.83 0.88 -31.05
CA ALA A 69 2.94 0.80 -32.21
C ALA A 69 3.63 1.16 -33.54
N ASN A 70 4.81 1.78 -33.49
CA ASN A 70 5.63 2.18 -34.64
C ASN A 70 4.76 2.78 -35.78
N PRO A 71 4.01 3.88 -35.50
CA PRO A 71 3.06 4.46 -36.43
C PRO A 71 3.68 4.94 -37.74
#